data_AF-A0AAD9T809-F1
#
_entry.id   AF-A0AAD9T809-F1
#
_cell.length_a   1.000
_cell.length_b   1.000
_cell.length_c   1.000
_cell.angle_alpha   90.00
_cell.angle_beta   90.00
_cell.angle_gamma   90.00
#
_symmetry.space_group_name_H-M   'P 1'
#
loop_
_entity.id
_entity.type
_entity.pdbx_description
1 polymer ?
#
loop_
_entity_poly.entity_id
_entity_poly.type
_entity_poly.pdbx_seq_one_letter_code
_entity_poly.pdbx_strand_id
1 'polypeptide(L)'
;AHQYPPSPSFAHACEDVHTYYAQLGTSRGHALQKKLHSLISPHRSLSYKQVPPIQASSFDNQVWDALKILDAADVDNPEASSGVVEIYTLKIVPKALAGKPEGWNREHLWPRSYGLIDRVALSDLHNLRPSDVNVNSSRGNKYYGECAFTSAKCLRPANKEAAIDTESD
;
A
#
# COMPACT_ATOMS: atom_id res chain seq x y z
N ALA A 1 -13.05 -18.52 29.69
CA ALA A 1 -13.40 -18.14 28.31
C ALA A 1 -13.90 -16.69 28.34
N HIS A 2 -13.06 -15.73 27.94
CA HIS A 2 -13.47 -14.33 27.88
C HIS A 2 -14.17 -14.11 26.54
N GLN A 3 -15.50 -13.98 26.59
CA GLN A 3 -16.30 -13.55 25.44
C GLN A 3 -15.97 -12.08 25.19
N TYR A 4 -15.26 -11.83 24.10
CA TYR A 4 -15.14 -10.48 23.57
C TYR A 4 -16.52 -10.07 23.03
N PRO A 5 -17.01 -8.85 23.34
CA PRO A 5 -18.21 -8.34 22.72
C PRO A 5 -18.03 -8.29 21.20
N PRO A 6 -19.13 -8.42 20.42
CA PRO A 6 -19.05 -8.29 18.97
C PRO A 6 -18.40 -6.95 18.62
N SER A 7 -17.42 -7.00 17.70
CA SER A 7 -16.77 -5.80 17.19
C SER A 7 -17.86 -4.86 16.64
N PRO A 8 -17.89 -3.58 17.03
CA PRO A 8 -18.85 -2.65 16.46
C PRO A 8 -18.65 -2.63 14.96
N SER A 9 -19.73 -2.79 14.19
CA SER A 9 -19.69 -2.54 12.76
C SER A 9 -19.53 -1.03 12.58
N PHE A 10 -18.30 -0.55 12.63
CA PHE A 10 -17.99 0.75 12.09
C PHE A 10 -18.00 0.61 10.57
N ALA A 11 -19.19 0.65 9.98
CA ALA A 11 -19.32 1.18 8.65
C ALA A 11 -18.93 2.65 8.77
N HIS A 12 -17.64 2.94 8.70
CA HIS A 12 -17.19 4.29 8.43
C HIS A 12 -17.66 4.57 7.00
N ALA A 13 -18.82 5.21 6.86
CA ALA A 13 -19.15 5.88 5.60
C ALA A 13 -17.92 6.70 5.20
N CYS A 14 -17.56 6.71 3.92
CA CYS A 14 -16.43 7.50 3.43
C CYS A 14 -16.51 8.90 4.03
N GLU A 15 -15.60 9.20 4.94
CA GLU A 15 -15.60 10.46 5.66
C GLU A 15 -15.17 11.54 4.66
N ASP A 16 -15.96 12.60 4.55
CA ASP A 16 -15.62 13.72 3.69
C ASP A 16 -14.27 14.32 4.13
N VAL A 17 -13.33 14.41 3.19
CA VAL A 17 -11.96 14.86 3.47
C VAL A 17 -11.95 16.28 4.03
N HIS A 18 -12.85 17.15 3.57
CA HIS A 18 -12.96 18.51 4.10
C HIS A 18 -13.42 18.50 5.57
N THR A 19 -14.39 17.66 5.90
CA THR A 19 -14.88 17.47 7.27
C THR A 19 -13.80 16.89 8.18
N TYR A 20 -13.09 15.84 7.75
CA TYR A 20 -12.02 15.22 8.53
C TYR A 20 -10.93 16.23 8.95
N TYR A 21 -10.54 17.12 8.03
CA TYR A 21 -9.52 18.13 8.28
C TYR A 21 -10.06 19.49 8.75
N ALA A 22 -11.37 19.66 8.94
CA ALA A 22 -11.99 20.95 9.24
C ALA A 22 -11.41 21.61 10.51
N GLN A 23 -11.10 20.82 11.54
CA GLN A 23 -10.55 21.31 12.81
C GLN A 23 -9.10 21.87 12.70
N LEU A 24 -8.42 21.62 11.58
CA LEU A 24 -7.10 22.18 11.34
C LEU A 24 -7.16 23.70 11.12
N GLY A 25 -8.25 24.22 10.53
CA GLY A 25 -8.43 25.66 10.27
C GLY A 25 -7.22 26.26 9.53
N THR A 26 -6.77 27.44 9.95
CA THR A 26 -5.61 28.14 9.36
C THR A 26 -4.29 27.88 10.11
N SER A 27 -4.21 26.78 10.89
CA SER A 27 -3.05 26.49 11.74
C SER A 27 -1.79 26.28 10.91
N ARG A 28 -0.61 26.65 11.45
CA ARG A 28 0.70 26.48 10.79
C ARG A 28 1.76 25.99 11.78
N GLY A 29 2.88 25.50 11.23
CA GLY A 29 4.06 25.09 12.00
C GLY A 29 3.72 24.11 13.13
N HIS A 30 4.26 24.36 14.32
CA HIS A 30 4.08 23.48 15.48
C HIS A 30 2.61 23.31 15.91
N ALA A 31 1.78 24.35 15.77
CA ALA A 31 0.36 24.27 16.09
C ALA A 31 -0.40 23.33 15.15
N LEU A 32 -0.07 23.39 13.84
CA LEU A 32 -0.60 22.45 12.84
C LEU A 32 -0.17 21.02 13.13
N GLN A 33 1.13 20.82 13.39
CA GLN A 33 1.68 19.50 13.72
C GLN A 33 0.95 18.87 14.91
N LYS A 34 0.76 19.62 16.00
CA LYS A 34 0.06 19.13 17.20
C LYS A 34 -1.38 18.72 16.88
N LYS A 35 -2.12 19.54 16.12
CA LYS A 35 -3.50 19.24 15.72
C LYS A 35 -3.60 18.01 14.83
N LEU A 36 -2.72 17.90 13.83
CA LEU A 36 -2.63 16.72 12.97
C LEU A 36 -2.33 15.47 13.78
N HIS A 37 -1.36 15.54 14.70
CA HIS A 37 -1.02 14.41 15.56
C HIS A 37 -2.22 13.98 16.41
N SER A 38 -2.94 14.90 17.04
CA SER A 38 -4.14 14.56 17.82
C SER A 38 -5.24 13.94 16.94
N LEU A 39 -5.47 14.48 15.74
CA LEU A 39 -6.46 13.96 14.78
C LEU A 39 -6.12 12.52 14.33
N ILE A 40 -4.83 12.24 14.09
CA ILE A 40 -4.37 10.96 13.50
C ILE A 40 -4.05 9.92 14.59
N SER A 41 -3.68 10.32 15.81
CA SER A 41 -3.26 9.41 16.88
C SER A 41 -4.23 8.26 17.23
N PRO A 42 -5.58 8.39 17.15
CA PRO A 42 -6.47 7.26 17.39
C PRO A 42 -6.58 6.28 16.20
N HIS A 43 -5.76 6.43 15.15
CA HIS A 43 -5.77 5.53 14.01
C HIS A 43 -5.51 4.07 14.41
N ARG A 44 -6.09 3.16 13.64
CA ARG A 44 -5.81 1.74 13.76
C ARG A 44 -4.57 1.39 12.96
N SER A 45 -3.50 0.98 13.65
CA SER A 45 -2.33 0.41 12.98
C SER A 45 -2.67 -1.00 12.45
N LEU A 46 -2.28 -1.26 11.21
CA LEU A 46 -2.47 -2.56 10.58
C LEU A 46 -1.23 -3.45 10.74
N SER A 47 -1.46 -4.76 10.91
CA SER A 47 -0.37 -5.73 10.92
C SER A 47 0.20 -5.95 9.53
N TYR A 48 1.52 -5.75 9.39
CA TYR A 48 2.28 -6.11 8.19
C TYR A 48 2.61 -7.62 8.12
N LYS A 49 2.47 -8.35 9.23
CA LYS A 49 2.86 -9.77 9.29
C LYS A 49 2.04 -10.57 8.28
N GLN A 50 2.67 -11.53 7.61
CA GLN A 50 1.97 -12.57 6.87
C GLN A 50 1.91 -13.81 7.76
N VAL A 51 0.71 -14.36 7.95
CA VAL A 51 0.52 -15.61 8.70
C VAL A 51 -0.03 -16.68 7.76
N PRO A 52 0.55 -17.89 7.76
CA PRO A 52 0.05 -19.00 6.93
C PRO A 52 -1.43 -19.29 7.20
N PRO A 53 -2.23 -19.68 6.19
CA PRO A 53 -3.68 -19.88 6.34
C PRO A 53 -4.09 -20.79 7.50
N ILE A 54 -3.29 -21.81 7.77
CA ILE A 54 -3.51 -22.77 8.87
C ILE A 54 -3.41 -22.17 10.28
N GLN A 55 -2.85 -20.97 10.41
CA GLN A 55 -2.67 -20.24 11.67
C GLN A 55 -3.21 -18.82 11.61
N ALA A 56 -3.73 -18.40 10.45
CA ALA A 56 -4.20 -17.03 10.24
C ALA A 56 -5.58 -16.86 10.87
N SER A 57 -5.70 -15.94 11.81
CA SER A 57 -6.96 -15.31 12.15
C SER A 57 -7.36 -14.29 11.09
N SER A 58 -8.61 -13.82 11.12
CA SER A 58 -9.08 -12.70 10.28
C SER A 58 -8.27 -11.41 10.47
N PHE A 59 -7.40 -11.33 11.48
CA PHE A 59 -6.58 -10.16 11.78
C PHE A 59 -5.13 -10.26 11.28
N ASP A 60 -4.73 -11.38 10.71
CA ASP A 60 -3.31 -11.66 10.45
C ASP A 60 -2.81 -11.26 9.05
N ASN A 61 -3.65 -10.70 8.19
CA ASN A 61 -3.28 -10.26 6.82
C ASN A 61 -3.79 -8.84 6.48
N GLN A 62 -3.94 -7.98 7.50
CA GLN A 62 -4.63 -6.70 7.39
C GLN A 62 -4.12 -5.77 6.28
N VAL A 63 -2.80 -5.68 6.08
CA VAL A 63 -2.25 -4.86 4.97
C VAL A 63 -2.62 -5.45 3.60
N TRP A 64 -2.57 -6.77 3.43
CA TRP A 64 -2.99 -7.40 2.18
C TRP A 64 -4.46 -7.13 1.89
N ASP A 65 -5.30 -7.25 2.90
CA ASP A 65 -6.74 -7.05 2.75
C ASP A 65 -7.07 -5.58 2.49
N ALA A 66 -6.32 -4.64 3.10
CA ALA A 66 -6.44 -3.22 2.78
C ALA A 66 -6.09 -2.92 1.32
N LEU A 67 -4.95 -3.42 0.80
CA LEU A 67 -4.56 -3.19 -0.60
C LEU A 67 -5.55 -3.83 -1.60
N LYS A 68 -6.16 -4.96 -1.26
CA LYS A 68 -7.23 -5.56 -2.09
C LYS A 68 -8.46 -4.66 -2.22
N ILE A 69 -8.67 -3.72 -1.30
CA ILE A 69 -9.77 -2.76 -1.36
C ILE A 69 -9.30 -1.46 -1.99
N LEU A 70 -8.19 -0.90 -1.51
CA LEU A 70 -7.68 0.42 -1.93
C LEU A 70 -7.23 0.45 -3.39
N ASP A 71 -6.69 -0.64 -3.89
CA ASP A 71 -6.16 -0.76 -5.25
C ASP A 71 -7.03 -1.68 -6.11
N ALA A 72 -8.29 -1.90 -5.73
CA ALA A 72 -9.23 -2.73 -6.48
C ALA A 72 -9.41 -2.19 -7.91
N ALA A 73 -9.49 -3.10 -8.88
CA ALA A 73 -9.70 -2.72 -10.28
C ALA A 73 -11.09 -2.12 -10.56
N ASP A 74 -12.07 -2.44 -9.72
CA ASP A 74 -13.38 -1.77 -9.69
C ASP A 74 -13.39 -0.89 -8.43
N VAL A 75 -13.23 0.41 -8.64
CA VAL A 75 -13.17 1.40 -7.54
C VAL A 75 -14.55 1.68 -6.93
N ASP A 76 -15.62 1.43 -7.68
CA ASP A 76 -16.99 1.66 -7.22
C ASP A 76 -17.50 0.49 -6.38
N ASN A 77 -17.01 -0.74 -6.66
CA ASN A 77 -17.33 -1.95 -5.90
C ASN A 77 -16.06 -2.74 -5.50
N PRO A 78 -15.20 -2.16 -4.65
CA PRO A 78 -13.89 -2.72 -4.36
C PRO A 78 -13.96 -4.10 -3.70
N GLU A 79 -14.97 -4.40 -2.88
CA GLU A 79 -15.15 -5.72 -2.26
C GLU A 79 -15.49 -6.80 -3.29
N ALA A 80 -16.32 -6.46 -4.29
CA ALA A 80 -16.74 -7.37 -5.35
C ALA A 80 -15.68 -7.55 -6.44
N SER A 81 -14.73 -6.60 -6.56
CA SER A 81 -13.65 -6.67 -7.53
C SER A 81 -12.82 -7.95 -7.35
N SER A 82 -12.54 -8.65 -8.45
CA SER A 82 -11.73 -9.87 -8.45
C SER A 82 -10.22 -9.61 -8.51
N GLY A 83 -9.81 -8.37 -8.83
CA GLY A 83 -8.42 -8.00 -9.05
C GLY A 83 -8.00 -6.69 -8.40
N VAL A 84 -6.69 -6.44 -8.43
CA VAL A 84 -6.06 -5.17 -8.08
C VAL A 84 -5.25 -4.65 -9.26
N VAL A 85 -5.02 -3.34 -9.31
CA VAL A 85 -4.13 -2.71 -10.29
C VAL A 85 -2.72 -2.63 -9.70
N GLU A 86 -1.73 -3.17 -10.40
CA GLU A 86 -0.33 -3.07 -9.99
C GLU A 86 0.30 -1.74 -10.40
N ILE A 87 1.11 -1.15 -9.51
CA ILE A 87 1.61 0.21 -9.67
C ILE A 87 2.56 0.41 -10.86
N TYR A 88 3.40 -0.58 -11.20
CA TYR A 88 4.42 -0.45 -12.26
C TYR A 88 4.05 -1.13 -13.57
N THR A 89 3.16 -2.12 -13.54
CA THR A 89 2.73 -2.83 -14.75
C THR A 89 1.42 -2.28 -15.29
N LEU A 90 0.64 -1.59 -14.44
CA LEU A 90 -0.75 -1.17 -14.67
C LEU A 90 -1.69 -2.34 -15.04
N LYS A 91 -1.26 -3.58 -14.83
CA LYS A 91 -2.07 -4.77 -15.08
C LYS A 91 -3.06 -4.97 -13.95
N ILE A 92 -4.23 -5.46 -14.32
CA ILE A 92 -5.20 -6.00 -13.37
C ILE A 92 -4.80 -7.45 -13.09
N VAL A 93 -4.51 -7.76 -11.83
CA VAL A 93 -4.11 -9.10 -11.39
C VAL A 93 -5.08 -9.63 -10.33
N PRO A 94 -5.36 -10.95 -10.29
CA PRO A 94 -6.29 -11.51 -9.31
C PRO A 94 -5.85 -11.25 -7.86
N LYS A 95 -6.80 -10.86 -7.00
CA LYS A 95 -6.57 -10.71 -5.55
C LYS A 95 -6.05 -11.98 -4.88
N ALA A 96 -6.44 -13.14 -5.42
CA ALA A 96 -6.03 -14.45 -4.93
C ALA A 96 -4.52 -14.74 -5.12
N LEU A 97 -3.85 -14.01 -6.03
CA LEU A 97 -2.41 -14.15 -6.26
C LEU A 97 -1.55 -13.29 -5.31
N ALA A 98 -2.15 -12.64 -4.31
CA ALA A 98 -1.43 -11.91 -3.28
C ALA A 98 -0.36 -12.78 -2.60
N GLY A 99 0.90 -12.35 -2.68
CA GLY A 99 2.05 -13.03 -2.08
C GLY A 99 2.45 -14.34 -2.76
N LYS A 100 1.92 -14.64 -3.95
CA LYS A 100 2.30 -15.80 -4.76
C LYS A 100 3.45 -15.44 -5.71
N PRO A 101 4.38 -16.36 -6.02
CA PRO A 101 5.51 -16.09 -6.92
C PRO A 101 5.12 -15.52 -8.29
N GLU A 102 4.02 -16.02 -8.85
CA GLU A 102 3.43 -15.62 -10.14
C GLU A 102 2.43 -14.45 -10.02
N GLY A 103 2.36 -13.84 -8.85
CA GLY A 103 1.38 -12.83 -8.51
C GLY A 103 2.01 -11.50 -8.15
N TRP A 104 1.42 -10.86 -7.14
CA TRP A 104 1.80 -9.53 -6.70
C TRP A 104 2.22 -9.51 -5.23
N ASN A 105 3.09 -8.56 -4.90
CA ASN A 105 3.55 -8.28 -3.56
C ASN A 105 3.27 -6.84 -3.14
N ARG A 106 3.48 -6.57 -1.86
CA ARG A 106 3.45 -5.24 -1.26
C ARG A 106 4.74 -4.51 -1.60
N GLU A 107 4.65 -3.51 -2.46
CA GLU A 107 5.73 -2.59 -2.78
C GLU A 107 5.72 -1.42 -1.81
N HIS A 108 6.89 -1.10 -1.25
CA HIS A 108 7.10 0.13 -0.48
C HIS A 108 7.61 1.23 -1.41
N LEU A 109 6.78 2.20 -1.76
CA LEU A 109 7.13 3.27 -2.72
C LEU A 109 8.38 4.05 -2.27
N TRP A 110 8.51 4.33 -0.98
CA TRP A 110 9.76 4.70 -0.35
C TRP A 110 10.43 3.46 0.27
N PRO A 111 11.62 3.05 -0.20
CA PRO A 111 12.30 1.85 0.27
C PRO A 111 12.54 1.84 1.78
N ARG A 112 12.30 0.69 2.40
CA ARG A 112 12.51 0.50 3.85
C ARG A 112 13.94 0.77 4.31
N SER A 113 14.92 0.46 3.46
CA SER A 113 16.34 0.68 3.72
C SER A 113 16.72 2.15 3.87
N TYR A 114 15.83 3.08 3.50
CA TYR A 114 16.02 4.53 3.66
C TYR A 114 15.30 5.09 4.89
N GLY A 115 15.16 4.30 5.95
CA GLY A 115 14.76 4.78 7.28
C GLY A 115 13.39 4.30 7.78
N LEU A 116 12.66 3.49 7.02
CA LEU A 116 11.38 2.90 7.47
C LEU A 116 11.60 1.56 8.16
N ILE A 117 12.31 1.61 9.30
CA ILE A 117 12.72 0.42 10.06
C ILE A 117 11.80 0.13 11.26
N ASP A 118 10.94 1.08 11.67
CA ASP A 118 10.02 0.91 12.79
C ASP A 118 8.71 0.20 12.37
N ARG A 119 7.96 -0.37 13.33
CA ARG A 119 6.79 -1.20 13.01
C ARG A 119 5.63 -0.43 12.37
N VAL A 120 5.52 0.87 12.63
CA VAL A 120 4.35 1.66 12.21
C VAL A 120 4.54 2.13 10.77
N ALA A 121 5.74 2.58 10.39
CA ALA A 121 6.05 2.98 9.03
C ALA A 121 6.01 1.79 8.03
N LEU A 122 6.19 0.56 8.53
CA LEU A 122 6.12 -0.65 7.70
C LEU A 122 4.73 -0.92 7.13
N SER A 123 3.67 -0.55 7.85
CA SER A 123 2.28 -0.78 7.44
C SER A 123 1.55 0.47 6.98
N ASP A 124 2.29 1.55 6.70
CA ASP A 124 1.72 2.78 6.14
C ASP A 124 1.11 2.52 4.75
N LEU A 125 -0.22 2.59 4.67
CA LEU A 125 -0.99 2.36 3.45
C LEU A 125 -0.81 3.46 2.41
N HIS A 126 -0.30 4.63 2.78
CA HIS A 126 0.08 5.65 1.79
C HIS A 126 1.36 5.27 1.04
N ASN A 127 2.23 4.46 1.66
CA ASN A 127 3.50 4.05 1.09
C ASN A 127 3.47 2.65 0.47
N LEU A 128 2.34 1.95 0.53
CA LEU A 128 2.22 0.57 0.09
C LEU A 128 1.33 0.44 -1.15
N ARG A 129 1.80 -0.29 -2.17
CA ARG A 129 1.02 -0.59 -3.38
C ARG A 129 1.19 -2.03 -3.84
N PRO A 130 0.22 -2.63 -4.54
CA PRO A 130 0.42 -3.87 -5.27
C PRO A 130 1.46 -3.69 -6.38
N SER A 131 2.37 -4.64 -6.50
CA SER A 131 3.31 -4.71 -7.63
C SER A 131 3.57 -6.16 -7.98
N ASP A 132 3.75 -6.47 -9.26
CA ASP A 132 4.29 -7.76 -9.71
C ASP A 132 5.54 -8.12 -8.89
N VAL A 133 5.65 -9.38 -8.48
CA VAL A 133 6.74 -9.86 -7.61
C VAL A 133 8.11 -9.67 -8.23
N ASN A 134 8.26 -9.92 -9.53
CA ASN A 134 9.52 -9.80 -10.25
C ASN A 134 9.90 -8.34 -10.46
N VAL A 135 8.92 -7.50 -10.80
CA VAL A 135 9.14 -6.05 -10.94
C VAL A 135 9.52 -5.43 -9.59
N ASN A 136 8.83 -5.78 -8.50
CA ASN A 136 9.15 -5.31 -7.15
C ASN A 136 10.58 -5.74 -6.74
N SER A 137 10.92 -7.01 -6.95
CA SER A 137 12.28 -7.51 -6.70
C SER A 137 13.35 -6.76 -7.51
N SER A 138 13.08 -6.52 -8.79
CA SER A 138 13.96 -5.78 -9.70
C SER A 138 14.12 -4.30 -9.30
N ARG A 139 13.05 -3.67 -8.79
CA ARG A 139 13.08 -2.30 -8.27
C ARG A 139 13.98 -2.23 -7.04
N GLY A 140 13.87 -3.20 -6.13
CA GLY A 140 14.71 -3.30 -4.95
C GLY A 140 14.63 -2.03 -4.09
N ASN A 141 15.78 -1.36 -3.90
CA ASN A 141 15.87 -0.08 -3.19
C ASN A 141 16.27 1.08 -4.09
N LYS A 142 16.15 0.95 -5.41
CA LYS A 142 16.53 2.02 -6.35
C LYS A 142 15.66 3.28 -6.12
N TYR A 143 16.28 4.44 -6.27
CA TYR A 143 15.55 5.70 -6.37
C TYR A 143 14.77 5.75 -7.67
N TYR A 144 13.65 6.47 -7.67
CA TYR A 144 13.00 6.84 -8.91
C TYR A 144 13.84 7.91 -9.63
N GLY A 145 13.80 7.85 -10.95
CA GLY A 145 14.50 8.76 -11.83
C GLY A 145 14.16 8.44 -13.28
N GLU A 146 14.78 9.20 -14.18
CA GLU A 146 14.66 8.99 -15.62
C GLU A 146 16.02 8.59 -16.15
N CYS A 147 16.07 7.67 -17.11
CA CYS A 147 17.30 7.45 -17.83
C CYS A 147 17.57 8.63 -18.77
N ALA A 148 18.86 8.97 -18.94
CA ALA A 148 19.26 9.78 -20.06
C ALA A 148 18.95 9.03 -21.37
N PHE A 149 18.32 9.71 -22.34
CA PHE A 149 17.94 9.13 -23.64
C PHE A 149 19.12 8.47 -24.38
N THR A 150 20.34 8.92 -24.12
CA THR A 150 21.57 8.43 -24.74
C THR A 150 22.24 7.28 -23.96
N SER A 151 21.68 6.86 -22.83
CA SER A 151 22.30 5.82 -22.00
C SER A 151 22.07 4.44 -22.60
N ALA A 152 23.13 3.82 -23.12
CA ALA A 152 23.11 2.43 -23.57
C ALA A 152 22.87 1.42 -22.43
N LYS A 153 22.92 1.86 -21.16
CA LYS A 153 22.67 1.04 -19.98
C LYS A 153 21.20 1.01 -19.56
N CYS A 154 20.37 1.90 -20.13
CA CYS A 154 18.97 1.97 -19.77
C CYS A 154 18.17 0.82 -20.38
N LEU A 155 17.50 0.05 -19.53
CA LEU A 155 16.57 -0.99 -19.89
C LEU A 155 15.17 -0.41 -20.07
N ARG A 156 14.52 -0.77 -21.19
CA ARG A 156 13.16 -0.37 -21.54
C ARG A 156 12.42 -1.59 -22.12
N PRO A 157 11.44 -2.16 -21.41
CA PRO A 157 10.99 -1.79 -20.06
C PRO A 157 12.05 -2.05 -18.99
N ALA A 158 11.89 -1.43 -17.81
CA ALA A 158 12.76 -1.60 -16.63
C ALA A 158 12.95 -3.08 -16.23
N ASN A 159 11.93 -3.89 -16.50
CA ASN A 159 11.88 -5.32 -16.27
C ASN A 159 10.90 -5.94 -17.30
N LYS A 160 11.10 -7.20 -17.71
CA LYS A 160 10.27 -7.83 -18.76
C LYS A 160 8.78 -7.90 -18.42
N GLU A 161 8.42 -7.93 -17.12
CA GLU A 161 7.03 -7.91 -16.66
C GLU A 161 6.44 -6.48 -16.51
N ALA A 162 7.29 -5.45 -16.45
CA ALA A 162 6.92 -4.05 -16.26
C ALA A 162 6.26 -3.43 -17.51
N ALA A 163 5.58 -2.28 -17.32
CA ALA A 163 5.00 -1.54 -18.44
C ALA A 163 6.09 -0.98 -19.37
N ILE A 164 5.77 -0.82 -20.65
CA ILE A 164 6.73 -0.47 -21.72
C ILE A 164 7.34 0.93 -21.55
N ASP A 165 6.66 1.80 -20.80
CA ASP A 165 7.06 3.16 -20.46
C ASP A 165 7.90 3.26 -19.18
N THR A 166 8.27 2.12 -18.58
CA THR A 166 9.18 2.08 -17.42
C THR A 166 10.64 1.94 -17.86
N GLU A 167 11.55 2.51 -17.08
CA GLU A 167 12.98 2.52 -17.38
C GLU A 167 13.84 2.20 -16.14
N SER A 168 15.01 1.59 -16.32
CA SER A 168 15.99 1.37 -15.25
C SER A 168 17.41 1.27 -15.78
N ASP A 169 18.38 1.88 -15.09
CA ASP A 169 19.82 1.76 -15.35
C ASP A 169 20.58 1.00 -14.24
#